data_AF-A0A350YF24-F1
#
_entry.id   AF-A0A350YF24-F1
#
_cell.length_a   1.000
_cell.length_b   1.000
_cell.length_c   1.000
_cell.angle_alpha   90.00
_cell.angle_beta   90.00
_cell.angle_gamma   90.00
#
_symmetry.space_group_name_H-M   'P 1'
#
loop_
_entity.id
_entity.type
_entity.pdbx_description
1 polymer ?
#
loop_
_entity_poly.entity_id
_entity_poly.type
_entity_poly.pdbx_seq_one_letter_code
_entity_poly.pdbx_strand_id
1 'polypeptide(L)'
;MKVALRRISRSLATFYIVIGHMGLMRVQAQSITPSNDGTGTNVNKNGDRYDIYDGTRVGDNLFHSLIKFGLDEGEIARFLSQPGIENILARISGGNVSVINGLIEVTGGNSNLFLMNPAGIIFGPNATLNVPGDFTATTSTRIGFGSGWFNAIGNNTYTSLIGTPNAFAFDTPQPGAIINSADLTVNQGDLNLFAGTVVSTGSLSTPNGQINIATVSGQNVIRISQTGMVLSLDIQPRTPQDGTPANWTFPVASLPQLLTGGNVGNATGITLNPQGQPVLTGSGVQIVNGDVVTSNIQAQVGVRIDASGGNITTGAINTNLQNQLNSGFVDLSSLGDIKTGNITAENQNNGNAGDVTAYSLHGDINIANIFAQNQGLGDAASILASAPSGNITIGDIRLPNHGSGSGGSVNLSAPNGNVTHGVIFPNANVTITSRNTPQSSNTNTNTGSNTNSNTSNISIPDSRPNPSPNPISIPTDNFPIDSGSITGGTTNSGSTDSRDNPNNTSSDNSSTN
;
A
#
# COMPACT_ATOMS: atom_id res chain seq x y z
N MET A 1 69.34 49.14 -38.93
CA MET A 1 68.82 48.58 -40.19
C MET A 1 67.50 47.87 -39.87
N LYS A 2 66.39 48.39 -40.41
CA LYS A 2 65.06 47.78 -40.63
C LYS A 2 64.30 47.03 -39.50
N VAL A 3 63.09 47.57 -39.23
CA VAL A 3 61.76 46.89 -39.12
C VAL A 3 61.49 46.07 -37.84
N ALA A 4 60.68 46.56 -36.88
CA ALA A 4 59.20 46.52 -36.77
C ALA A 4 58.63 45.07 -36.70
N LEU A 5 57.87 44.63 -35.68
CA LEU A 5 56.49 45.03 -35.37
C LEU A 5 56.02 44.39 -34.03
N ARG A 6 55.32 45.19 -33.19
CA ARG A 6 54.04 44.95 -32.46
C ARG A 6 53.78 43.59 -31.76
N ARG A 7 53.10 43.45 -30.62
CA ARG A 7 52.38 44.25 -29.58
C ARG A 7 51.88 43.17 -28.59
N ILE A 8 51.73 43.43 -27.29
CA ILE A 8 50.48 43.35 -26.48
C ILE A 8 50.95 43.11 -25.02
N SER A 9 50.93 44.15 -24.18
CA SER A 9 49.90 44.46 -23.17
C SER A 9 50.02 43.67 -21.87
N ARG A 10 50.41 44.39 -20.81
CA ARG A 10 50.33 43.99 -19.40
C ARG A 10 48.86 43.79 -18.99
N SER A 11 48.53 42.76 -18.23
CA SER A 11 47.43 42.84 -17.27
C SER A 11 47.78 42.12 -15.97
N LEU A 12 47.33 42.77 -14.89
CA LEU A 12 47.68 42.57 -13.50
C LEU A 12 46.71 41.54 -12.90
N ALA A 13 47.22 40.49 -12.26
CA ALA A 13 46.40 39.52 -11.55
C ALA A 13 45.74 40.18 -10.33
N THR A 14 44.40 40.17 -10.28
CA THR A 14 43.63 40.51 -9.08
C THR A 14 42.81 39.28 -8.70
N PHE A 15 43.12 38.71 -7.55
CA PHE A 15 42.54 37.49 -7.01
C PHE A 15 41.26 37.86 -6.24
N TYR A 16 40.08 37.55 -6.79
CA TYR A 16 38.82 37.63 -6.04
C TYR A 16 38.61 36.31 -5.30
N ILE A 17 38.76 36.33 -3.98
CA ILE A 17 38.23 35.28 -3.11
C ILE A 17 36.73 35.54 -2.97
N VAL A 18 35.91 34.80 -3.72
CA VAL A 18 34.47 34.71 -3.50
C VAL A 18 34.24 33.71 -2.38
N ILE A 19 34.06 34.20 -1.16
CA ILE A 19 33.47 33.40 -0.07
C ILE A 19 32.00 33.21 -0.42
N GLY A 20 31.70 32.09 -1.07
CA GLY A 20 30.34 31.63 -1.31
C GLY A 20 29.65 31.44 0.03
N HIS A 21 28.78 32.37 0.40
CA HIS A 21 27.80 32.18 1.45
C HIS A 21 26.81 31.13 0.94
N MET A 22 27.06 29.85 1.21
CA MET A 22 26.00 28.85 1.17
C MET A 22 25.04 29.18 2.32
N GLY A 23 24.09 30.08 2.05
CA GLY A 23 22.91 30.20 2.89
C GLY A 23 22.19 28.86 2.84
N LEU A 24 22.09 28.20 3.99
CA LEU A 24 21.14 27.12 4.20
C LEU A 24 19.76 27.71 3.90
N MET A 25 19.18 27.37 2.74
CA MET A 25 17.81 27.77 2.43
C MET A 25 16.90 27.12 3.46
N ARG A 26 16.27 27.93 4.31
CA ARG A 26 15.23 27.43 5.21
C ARG A 26 14.01 27.08 4.37
N VAL A 27 13.52 25.85 4.54
CA VAL A 27 12.20 25.43 4.06
C VAL A 27 11.18 26.39 4.68
N GLN A 28 10.29 26.95 3.86
CA GLN A 28 9.12 27.70 4.34
C GLN A 28 7.87 26.98 3.82
N ALA A 29 7.17 26.31 4.71
CA ALA A 29 5.87 25.72 4.53
C ALA A 29 4.79 26.81 4.55
N GLN A 30 3.61 26.47 4.04
CA GLN A 30 2.46 27.35 4.13
C GLN A 30 1.88 27.33 5.55
N SER A 31 1.54 28.50 6.10
CA SER A 31 0.82 28.59 7.37
C SER A 31 -0.51 27.84 7.34
N ILE A 32 -0.98 27.35 8.49
CA ILE A 32 -2.31 26.75 8.63
C ILE A 32 -3.38 27.85 8.60
N THR A 33 -4.43 27.66 7.81
CA THR A 33 -5.53 28.65 7.66
C THR A 33 -6.88 27.94 7.68
N PRO A 34 -7.80 28.30 8.59
CA PRO A 34 -9.14 27.71 8.64
C PRO A 34 -9.99 28.13 7.44
N SER A 35 -10.92 27.26 7.05
CA SER A 35 -11.93 27.56 6.05
C SER A 35 -13.12 28.29 6.68
N ASN A 36 -13.65 29.29 5.98
CA ASN A 36 -14.89 29.97 6.36
C ASN A 36 -16.10 29.37 5.62
N ASP A 37 -16.37 28.08 5.90
CA ASP A 37 -17.39 27.29 5.20
C ASP A 37 -18.47 26.72 6.13
N GLY A 38 -18.56 27.26 7.36
CA GLY A 38 -19.52 26.81 8.37
C GLY A 38 -19.08 25.58 9.18
N THR A 39 -17.91 24.99 8.91
CA THR A 39 -17.37 23.88 9.73
C THR A 39 -17.00 24.34 11.15
N GLY A 40 -16.81 25.65 11.37
CA GLY A 40 -16.50 26.20 12.70
C GLY A 40 -15.09 25.89 13.18
N THR A 41 -14.16 25.57 12.27
CA THR A 41 -12.75 25.32 12.61
C THR A 41 -12.05 26.61 12.98
N ASN A 42 -11.41 26.63 14.14
CA ASN A 42 -10.57 27.74 14.58
C ASN A 42 -9.10 27.32 14.66
N VAL A 43 -8.21 28.27 14.37
CA VAL A 43 -6.76 28.08 14.47
C VAL A 43 -6.16 29.24 15.23
N ASN A 44 -5.52 28.96 16.36
CA ASN A 44 -4.81 29.95 17.17
C ASN A 44 -3.31 29.68 17.10
N LYS A 45 -2.52 30.64 16.62
CA LYS A 45 -1.05 30.53 16.59
C LYS A 45 -0.46 31.13 17.88
N ASN A 46 0.31 30.34 18.62
CA ASN A 46 1.08 30.77 19.78
C ASN A 46 2.55 30.35 19.62
N GLY A 47 3.41 31.31 19.26
CA GLY A 47 4.78 31.01 18.85
C GLY A 47 4.77 30.08 17.63
N ASP A 48 5.47 28.96 17.73
CA ASP A 48 5.58 27.96 16.65
C ASP A 48 4.44 26.90 16.69
N ARG A 49 3.51 27.02 17.63
CA ARG A 49 2.37 26.09 17.77
C ARG A 49 1.09 26.67 17.17
N TYR A 50 0.43 25.87 16.34
CA TYR A 50 -0.92 26.08 15.82
C TYR A 50 -1.89 25.17 16.56
N ASP A 51 -2.73 25.75 17.42
CA ASP A 51 -3.82 25.05 18.08
C ASP A 51 -5.05 25.06 17.16
N ILE A 52 -5.47 23.88 16.70
CA ILE A 52 -6.64 23.65 15.85
C ILE A 52 -7.76 23.10 16.74
N TYR A 53 -8.85 23.84 16.85
CA TYR A 53 -9.91 23.54 17.81
C TYR A 53 -11.29 23.96 17.29
N ASP A 54 -12.30 23.72 18.13
CA ASP A 54 -13.71 23.73 17.74
C ASP A 54 -13.93 22.81 16.54
N GLY A 55 -14.67 23.23 15.52
CA GLY A 55 -15.09 22.37 14.43
C GLY A 55 -16.52 21.85 14.61
N THR A 56 -16.93 20.97 13.71
CA THR A 56 -18.27 20.39 13.71
C THR A 56 -18.21 19.00 14.31
N ARG A 57 -18.86 18.76 15.45
CA ARG A 57 -18.96 17.43 16.05
C ARG A 57 -20.26 16.76 15.62
N VAL A 58 -20.18 15.51 15.17
CA VAL A 58 -21.34 14.65 14.92
C VAL A 58 -21.05 13.26 15.48
N GLY A 59 -21.79 12.87 16.52
CA GLY A 59 -21.48 11.67 17.29
C GLY A 59 -20.05 11.74 17.86
N ASP A 60 -19.26 10.73 17.52
CA ASP A 60 -17.86 10.58 17.98
C ASP A 60 -16.85 11.10 16.93
N ASN A 61 -17.32 11.79 15.89
CA ASN A 61 -16.50 12.39 14.85
C ASN A 61 -16.41 13.92 15.02
N LEU A 62 -15.19 14.46 14.93
CA LEU A 62 -14.89 15.89 14.91
C LEU A 62 -14.32 16.32 13.56
N PHE A 63 -15.02 17.21 12.86
CA PHE A 63 -14.65 17.65 11.52
C PHE A 63 -14.00 19.03 11.54
N HIS A 64 -12.86 19.13 10.86
CA HIS A 64 -12.14 20.36 10.58
C HIS A 64 -12.03 20.63 9.08
N SER A 65 -12.10 21.91 8.71
CA SER A 65 -11.92 22.38 7.34
C SER A 65 -10.90 23.50 7.29
N LEU A 66 -9.87 23.30 6.48
CA LEU A 66 -8.72 24.21 6.34
C LEU A 66 -8.55 24.56 4.88
N ILE A 67 -8.15 25.80 4.59
CA ILE A 67 -7.77 26.22 3.23
C ILE A 67 -6.35 25.76 2.94
N LYS A 68 -5.45 25.90 3.91
CA LYS A 68 -4.03 25.52 3.82
C LYS A 68 -3.62 24.78 5.08
N PHE A 69 -2.76 23.80 4.92
CA PHE A 69 -2.11 23.10 6.00
C PHE A 69 -0.65 22.88 5.65
N GLY A 70 0.25 23.36 6.50
CA GLY A 70 1.67 23.18 6.35
C GLY A 70 2.38 23.55 7.64
N LEU A 71 3.58 23.01 7.82
CA LEU A 71 4.40 23.20 9.01
C LEU A 71 5.86 23.35 8.60
N ASP A 72 6.52 24.38 9.12
CA ASP A 72 7.97 24.49 9.08
C ASP A 72 8.64 23.60 10.13
N GLU A 73 9.96 23.48 10.01
CA GLU A 73 10.77 22.84 11.05
C GLU A 73 10.60 23.55 12.39
N GLY A 74 10.27 22.77 13.42
CA GLY A 74 9.99 23.26 14.77
C GLY A 74 8.56 23.72 14.98
N GLU A 75 7.74 23.86 13.92
CA GLU A 75 6.33 24.17 14.07
C GLU A 75 5.50 22.94 14.45
N ILE A 76 4.40 23.18 15.18
CA ILE A 76 3.52 22.13 15.70
C ILE A 76 2.08 22.41 15.25
N ALA A 77 1.42 21.47 14.60
CA ALA A 77 -0.04 21.47 14.42
C ALA A 77 -0.67 20.58 15.50
N ARG A 78 -1.36 21.20 16.46
CA ARG A 78 -2.01 20.49 17.56
C ARG A 78 -3.52 20.49 17.39
N PHE A 79 -4.10 19.34 17.08
CA PHE A 79 -5.54 19.13 17.09
C PHE A 79 -6.03 18.91 18.52
N LEU A 80 -6.95 19.76 18.99
CA LEU A 80 -7.55 19.65 20.31
C LEU A 80 -8.80 18.77 20.24
N SER A 81 -8.66 17.54 20.74
CA SER A 81 -9.74 16.59 20.95
C SER A 81 -10.45 16.80 22.29
N GLN A 82 -11.51 16.04 22.50
CA GLN A 82 -12.28 15.96 23.74
C GLN A 82 -12.58 14.49 24.08
N PRO A 83 -12.86 14.15 25.36
CA PRO A 83 -13.34 12.83 25.70
C PRO A 83 -14.58 12.42 24.89
N GLY A 84 -14.58 11.19 24.38
CA GLY A 84 -15.64 10.67 23.52
C GLY A 84 -15.56 11.11 22.05
N ILE A 85 -14.46 11.71 21.60
CA ILE A 85 -14.15 11.82 20.17
C ILE A 85 -13.27 10.64 19.78
N GLU A 86 -13.75 9.81 18.87
CA GLU A 86 -13.00 8.69 18.29
C GLU A 86 -12.20 9.13 17.07
N ASN A 87 -12.76 9.98 16.20
CA ASN A 87 -12.12 10.38 14.94
C ASN A 87 -12.09 11.89 14.77
N ILE A 88 -10.91 12.43 14.45
CA ILE A 88 -10.73 13.79 13.96
C ILE A 88 -10.50 13.73 12.46
N LEU A 89 -11.30 14.44 11.68
CA LEU A 89 -11.19 14.49 10.22
C LEU A 89 -10.90 15.91 9.75
N ALA A 90 -9.71 16.13 9.20
CA ALA A 90 -9.27 17.42 8.67
C ALA A 90 -9.21 17.39 7.15
N ARG A 91 -10.00 18.23 6.47
CA ARG A 91 -9.91 18.44 5.03
C ARG A 91 -9.11 19.69 4.68
N ILE A 92 -8.31 19.62 3.62
CA ILE A 92 -7.65 20.77 2.99
C ILE A 92 -8.36 21.06 1.67
N SER A 93 -9.01 22.22 1.59
CA SER A 93 -9.91 22.59 0.50
C SER A 93 -9.36 23.67 -0.44
N GLY A 94 -8.20 24.27 -0.12
CA GLY A 94 -7.65 25.41 -0.87
C GLY A 94 -6.81 25.06 -2.11
N GLY A 95 -6.71 23.78 -2.48
CA GLY A 95 -6.03 23.33 -3.70
C GLY A 95 -4.49 23.28 -3.62
N ASN A 96 -3.89 23.68 -2.51
CA ASN A 96 -2.44 23.61 -2.31
C ASN A 96 -2.02 22.28 -1.69
N VAL A 97 -0.86 21.79 -2.12
CA VAL A 97 -0.15 20.66 -1.48
C VAL A 97 0.13 20.97 -0.01
N SER A 98 -0.05 20.00 0.88
CA SER A 98 0.37 20.13 2.27
C SER A 98 1.87 19.83 2.40
N VAL A 99 2.69 20.81 2.80
CA VAL A 99 4.11 20.60 3.13
C VAL A 99 4.29 20.61 4.63
N ILE A 100 4.62 19.47 5.21
CA ILE A 100 4.65 19.22 6.65
C ILE A 100 6.09 18.86 7.02
N ASN A 101 6.83 19.80 7.61
CA ASN A 101 8.20 19.60 8.07
C ASN A 101 8.31 19.80 9.59
N GLY A 102 7.25 19.54 10.34
CA GLY A 102 7.17 19.72 11.79
C GLY A 102 6.33 18.64 12.47
N LEU A 103 5.83 18.91 13.67
CA LEU A 103 5.07 17.94 14.47
C LEU A 103 3.56 18.06 14.23
N ILE A 104 2.90 16.95 13.91
CA ILE A 104 1.45 16.82 14.03
C ILE A 104 1.13 16.13 15.35
N GLU A 105 0.31 16.77 16.18
CA GLU A 105 -0.05 16.30 17.51
C GLU A 105 -1.57 16.28 17.70
N VAL A 106 -2.07 15.26 18.41
CA VAL A 106 -3.46 15.22 18.91
C VAL A 106 -3.41 15.17 20.44
N THR A 107 -4.21 16.01 21.10
CA THR A 107 -4.30 16.06 22.58
C THR A 107 -5.74 16.10 23.05
N GLY A 108 -6.00 15.82 24.33
CA GLY A 108 -7.34 15.93 24.93
C GLY A 108 -8.25 14.71 24.77
N GLY A 109 -7.79 13.66 24.09
CA GLY A 109 -8.49 12.39 23.89
C GLY A 109 -7.59 11.36 23.18
N ASN A 110 -8.09 10.14 22.98
CA ASN A 110 -7.39 9.06 22.27
C ASN A 110 -7.93 8.90 20.84
N SER A 111 -8.00 9.99 20.10
CA SER A 111 -8.66 10.01 18.79
C SER A 111 -7.72 9.64 17.65
N ASN A 112 -8.27 8.97 16.64
CA ASN A 112 -7.66 8.80 15.33
C ASN A 112 -7.64 10.15 14.59
N LEU A 113 -6.69 10.33 13.67
CA LEU A 113 -6.58 11.52 12.84
C LEU A 113 -6.57 11.16 11.35
N PHE A 114 -7.53 11.71 10.62
CA PHE A 114 -7.63 11.63 9.15
C PHE A 114 -7.28 12.98 8.54
N LEU A 115 -6.20 13.03 7.76
CA LEU A 115 -5.75 14.20 7.03
C LEU A 115 -5.99 14.01 5.53
N MET A 116 -6.96 14.74 4.98
CA MET A 116 -7.36 14.63 3.57
C MET A 116 -6.92 15.86 2.78
N ASN A 117 -6.04 15.66 1.78
CA ASN A 117 -5.68 16.68 0.81
C ASN A 117 -5.53 16.11 -0.60
N PRO A 118 -6.53 16.30 -1.49
CA PRO A 118 -6.46 15.82 -2.87
C PRO A 118 -5.33 16.43 -3.71
N ALA A 119 -4.80 17.59 -3.33
CA ALA A 119 -3.68 18.23 -4.03
C ALA A 119 -2.36 17.47 -3.83
N GLY A 120 -2.24 16.68 -2.76
CA GLY A 120 -1.03 15.96 -2.37
C GLY A 120 -0.50 16.36 -0.99
N ILE A 121 0.34 15.49 -0.42
CA ILE A 121 0.92 15.66 0.92
C ILE A 121 2.41 15.35 0.84
N ILE A 122 3.23 16.23 1.42
CA ILE A 122 4.68 16.07 1.54
C ILE A 122 5.04 16.13 3.02
N PHE A 123 5.56 15.04 3.56
CA PHE A 123 6.26 15.00 4.84
C PHE A 123 7.75 15.27 4.58
N GLY A 124 8.21 16.45 4.99
CA GLY A 124 9.62 16.83 4.97
C GLY A 124 10.44 16.05 6.01
N PRO A 125 11.78 16.10 5.95
CA PRO A 125 12.66 15.25 6.76
C PRO A 125 12.50 15.39 8.28
N ASN A 126 11.96 16.50 8.77
CA ASN A 126 11.73 16.74 10.21
C ASN A 126 10.27 16.47 10.64
N ALA A 127 9.45 15.90 9.75
CA ALA A 127 8.07 15.58 10.07
C ALA A 127 7.99 14.51 11.17
N THR A 128 7.18 14.76 12.19
CA THR A 128 6.94 13.80 13.28
C THR A 128 5.45 13.73 13.60
N LEU A 129 5.03 12.59 14.16
CA LEU A 129 3.65 12.33 14.55
C LEU A 129 3.60 12.02 16.05
N ASN A 130 2.76 12.74 16.78
CA ASN A 130 2.36 12.42 18.15
C ASN A 130 0.83 12.26 18.18
N VAL A 131 0.38 11.11 17.71
CA VAL A 131 -1.05 10.74 17.69
C VAL A 131 -1.30 9.56 18.64
N PRO A 132 -2.39 9.59 19.42
CA PRO A 132 -2.72 8.54 20.38
C PRO A 132 -3.44 7.34 19.75
N GLY A 133 -3.98 7.47 18.55
CA GLY A 133 -4.63 6.41 17.77
C GLY A 133 -4.07 6.33 16.34
N ASP A 134 -4.92 5.93 15.40
CA ASP A 134 -4.54 5.74 13.99
C ASP A 134 -4.27 7.09 13.30
N PHE A 135 -3.31 7.09 12.37
CA PHE A 135 -3.07 8.21 11.47
C PHE A 135 -3.35 7.80 10.03
N THR A 136 -4.29 8.50 9.39
CA THR A 136 -4.62 8.32 7.98
C THR A 136 -4.29 9.57 7.20
N ALA A 137 -3.33 9.48 6.28
CA ALA A 137 -3.07 10.52 5.29
C ALA A 137 -3.63 10.07 3.93
N THR A 138 -4.47 10.90 3.32
CA THR A 138 -5.13 10.54 2.06
C THR A 138 -5.21 11.69 1.05
N THR A 139 -5.07 11.35 -0.23
CA THR A 139 -5.36 12.26 -1.35
C THR A 139 -6.72 11.98 -2.00
N SER A 140 -7.57 11.19 -1.33
CA SER A 140 -8.96 10.99 -1.74
C SER A 140 -9.72 12.32 -1.76
N THR A 141 -10.66 12.47 -2.68
CA THR A 141 -11.58 13.63 -2.73
C THR A 141 -12.70 13.53 -1.70
N ARG A 142 -13.01 12.33 -1.20
CA ARG A 142 -14.06 12.12 -0.20
C ARG A 142 -13.75 10.96 0.74
N ILE A 143 -14.22 11.06 1.99
CA ILE A 143 -14.20 9.99 2.99
C ILE A 143 -15.65 9.56 3.30
N GLY A 144 -15.94 8.27 3.22
CA GLY A 144 -17.27 7.70 3.36
C GLY A 144 -17.59 7.21 4.77
N PHE A 145 -18.86 7.36 5.15
CA PHE A 145 -19.48 6.95 6.41
C PHE A 145 -20.77 6.17 6.09
N GLY A 146 -20.64 4.92 5.67
CA GLY A 146 -21.79 4.17 5.15
C GLY A 146 -22.38 4.82 3.89
N SER A 147 -23.52 5.52 4.01
CA SER A 147 -24.14 6.27 2.91
C SER A 147 -23.76 7.76 2.85
N GLY A 148 -23.10 8.30 3.88
CA GLY A 148 -22.64 9.69 3.93
C GLY A 148 -21.23 9.87 3.36
N TRP A 149 -20.92 11.07 2.85
CA TRP A 149 -19.60 11.42 2.33
C TRP A 149 -19.13 12.76 2.88
N PHE A 150 -17.94 12.76 3.47
CA PHE A 150 -17.18 13.94 3.82
C PHE A 150 -16.31 14.35 2.63
N ASN A 151 -16.71 15.42 1.95
CA ASN A 151 -16.09 15.91 0.73
C ASN A 151 -14.93 16.87 1.04
N ALA A 152 -13.85 16.80 0.26
CA ALA A 152 -12.71 17.71 0.36
C ALA A 152 -13.05 19.15 -0.06
N ILE A 153 -14.02 19.32 -0.96
CA ILE A 153 -14.54 20.62 -1.40
C ILE A 153 -16.06 20.62 -1.41
N GLY A 154 -16.62 21.83 -1.42
CA GLY A 154 -18.06 22.04 -1.39
C GLY A 154 -18.66 21.79 -0.01
N ASN A 155 -19.98 21.72 0.01
CA ASN A 155 -20.76 21.58 1.24
C ASN A 155 -20.79 20.11 1.69
N ASN A 156 -20.81 19.92 3.01
CA ASN A 156 -20.99 18.63 3.65
C ASN A 156 -22.30 18.61 4.43
N THR A 157 -23.03 17.51 4.30
CA THR A 157 -24.20 17.23 5.14
C THR A 157 -23.71 16.53 6.41
N TYR A 158 -23.15 17.29 7.36
CA TYR A 158 -22.49 16.71 8.54
C TYR A 158 -23.37 15.74 9.33
N THR A 159 -24.69 15.96 9.37
CA THR A 159 -25.64 15.08 10.08
C THR A 159 -25.70 13.66 9.55
N SER A 160 -25.21 13.37 8.33
CA SER A 160 -25.12 12.00 7.79
C SER A 160 -23.75 11.34 8.00
N LEU A 161 -22.80 12.01 8.66
CA LEU A 161 -21.42 11.53 8.86
C LEU A 161 -21.24 10.90 10.25
N ILE A 162 -22.12 9.94 10.58
CA ILE A 162 -22.12 9.20 11.84
C ILE A 162 -21.43 7.84 11.64
N GLY A 163 -20.69 7.38 12.64
CA GLY A 163 -19.99 6.09 12.63
C GLY A 163 -18.54 6.19 12.17
N THR A 164 -17.93 5.05 11.86
CA THR A 164 -16.50 4.97 11.52
C THR A 164 -16.27 5.25 10.03
N PRO A 165 -15.28 6.09 9.66
CA PRO A 165 -14.82 6.23 8.28
C PRO A 165 -14.43 4.88 7.69
N ASN A 166 -14.99 4.50 6.55
CA ASN A 166 -14.76 3.17 5.97
C ASN A 166 -14.58 3.15 4.44
N ALA A 167 -14.62 4.31 3.79
CA ALA A 167 -14.40 4.40 2.35
C ALA A 167 -13.64 5.67 1.96
N PHE A 168 -12.89 5.61 0.86
CA PHE A 168 -12.12 6.72 0.31
C PHE A 168 -12.35 6.79 -1.20
N ALA A 169 -12.97 7.86 -1.68
CA ALA A 169 -13.23 8.04 -3.11
C ALA A 169 -12.14 8.89 -3.75
N PHE A 170 -11.64 8.44 -4.90
CA PHE A 170 -10.62 9.11 -5.69
C PHE A 170 -11.27 9.62 -6.98
N ASP A 171 -12.07 10.68 -6.89
CA ASP A 171 -12.91 11.12 -8.01
C ASP A 171 -12.11 11.80 -9.15
N THR A 172 -10.88 12.26 -8.89
CA THR A 172 -10.04 12.87 -9.92
C THR A 172 -9.47 11.81 -10.87
N PRO A 173 -9.29 12.11 -12.16
CA PRO A 173 -8.68 11.17 -13.10
C PRO A 173 -7.24 10.77 -12.71
N GLN A 174 -6.52 11.71 -12.11
CA GLN A 174 -5.19 11.50 -11.55
C GLN A 174 -5.19 12.01 -10.10
N PRO A 175 -5.23 11.11 -9.11
CA PRO A 175 -5.13 11.51 -7.72
C PRO A 175 -3.74 12.01 -7.35
N GLY A 176 -3.67 12.83 -6.30
CA GLY A 176 -2.40 13.36 -5.79
C GLY A 176 -1.49 12.28 -5.21
N ALA A 177 -0.24 12.64 -4.94
CA ALA A 177 0.72 11.74 -4.31
C ALA A 177 0.96 12.10 -2.84
N ILE A 178 1.41 11.10 -2.08
CA ILE A 178 2.01 11.28 -0.76
C ILE A 178 3.51 11.05 -0.90
N ILE A 179 4.31 12.03 -0.50
CA ILE A 179 5.77 11.93 -0.45
C ILE A 179 6.21 12.05 1.00
N ASN A 180 7.01 11.11 1.48
CA ASN A 180 7.59 11.12 2.81
C ASN A 180 9.11 11.09 2.73
N SER A 181 9.75 12.04 3.40
CA SER A 181 11.20 12.11 3.59
C SER A 181 11.63 11.94 5.06
N ALA A 182 10.68 11.74 5.97
CA ALA A 182 10.92 11.53 7.40
C ALA A 182 10.83 10.06 7.80
N ASP A 183 11.37 9.74 8.96
CA ASP A 183 11.03 8.50 9.67
C ASP A 183 9.68 8.67 10.37
N LEU A 184 8.60 8.26 9.69
CA LEU A 184 7.24 8.41 10.23
C LEU A 184 6.91 7.24 11.16
N THR A 185 6.63 7.56 12.41
CA THR A 185 6.26 6.59 13.45
C THR A 185 4.88 6.89 14.03
N VAL A 186 3.99 5.90 14.04
CA VAL A 186 2.73 5.94 14.81
C VAL A 186 2.86 4.93 15.96
N ASN A 187 2.90 5.42 17.19
CA ASN A 187 3.28 4.57 18.32
C ASN A 187 2.20 3.56 18.73
N GLN A 188 0.92 3.96 18.72
CA GLN A 188 -0.16 3.18 19.34
C GLN A 188 -1.19 2.61 18.35
N GLY A 189 -1.29 3.18 17.15
CA GLY A 189 -2.29 2.81 16.16
C GLY A 189 -1.68 2.53 14.78
N ASP A 190 -2.56 2.43 13.81
CA ASP A 190 -2.22 2.14 12.43
C ASP A 190 -1.72 3.38 11.67
N LEU A 191 -0.87 3.13 10.68
CA LEU A 191 -0.47 4.14 9.70
C LEU A 191 -1.08 3.79 8.35
N ASN A 192 -1.98 4.65 7.88
CA ASN A 192 -2.72 4.48 6.64
C ASN A 192 -2.33 5.55 5.63
N LEU A 193 -1.77 5.16 4.48
CA LEU A 193 -1.36 6.05 3.39
C LEU A 193 -2.13 5.69 2.12
N PHE A 194 -3.10 6.54 1.73
CA PHE A 194 -3.98 6.28 0.59
C PHE A 194 -3.85 7.39 -0.46
N ALA A 195 -3.31 7.10 -1.62
CA ALA A 195 -3.00 8.13 -2.62
C ALA A 195 -3.12 7.65 -4.06
N GLY A 196 -2.88 8.51 -5.04
CA GLY A 196 -2.60 8.05 -6.41
C GLY A 196 -1.21 7.44 -6.53
N THR A 197 -0.26 7.91 -5.72
CA THR A 197 1.13 7.39 -5.67
C THR A 197 1.66 7.62 -4.25
N VAL A 198 2.41 6.65 -3.72
CA VAL A 198 3.04 6.78 -2.39
C VAL A 198 4.53 6.59 -2.53
N VAL A 199 5.30 7.58 -2.09
CA VAL A 199 6.76 7.52 -2.09
C VAL A 199 7.30 7.87 -0.70
N SER A 200 7.98 6.95 -0.03
CA SER A 200 8.61 7.14 1.27
C SER A 200 10.10 6.83 1.19
N THR A 201 10.94 7.86 1.27
CA THR A 201 12.40 7.72 1.34
C THR A 201 12.90 7.53 2.77
N GLY A 202 12.15 8.04 3.76
CA GLY A 202 12.33 7.68 5.17
C GLY A 202 11.59 6.39 5.54
N SER A 203 11.89 5.86 6.73
CA SER A 203 11.28 4.64 7.24
C SER A 203 9.84 4.86 7.72
N LEU A 204 9.04 3.79 7.69
CA LEU A 204 7.67 3.79 8.21
C LEU A 204 7.61 2.80 9.39
N SER A 205 7.12 3.24 10.55
CA SER A 205 7.08 2.41 11.77
C SER A 205 5.75 2.47 12.51
N THR A 206 5.19 1.32 12.87
CA THR A 206 4.07 1.19 13.81
C THR A 206 4.34 0.10 14.85
N PRO A 207 4.99 0.45 15.98
CA PRO A 207 5.41 -0.52 16.98
C PRO A 207 4.29 -1.35 17.61
N ASN A 208 3.03 -0.86 17.57
CA ASN A 208 1.87 -1.54 18.13
C ASN A 208 0.69 -1.66 17.13
N GLY A 209 0.92 -1.35 15.86
CA GLY A 209 -0.15 -1.28 14.85
C GLY A 209 0.23 -1.96 13.53
N GLN A 210 -0.59 -1.72 12.52
CA GLN A 210 -0.40 -2.12 11.14
C GLN A 210 0.02 -0.92 10.28
N ILE A 211 0.72 -1.19 9.17
CA ILE A 211 0.90 -0.23 8.08
C ILE A 211 0.05 -0.65 6.89
N ASN A 212 -0.84 0.23 6.43
CA ASN A 212 -1.63 0.06 5.22
C ASN A 212 -1.24 1.12 4.20
N ILE A 213 -0.82 0.68 3.02
CA ILE A 213 -0.50 1.57 1.89
C ILE A 213 -1.35 1.13 0.71
N ALA A 214 -2.11 2.06 0.14
CA ALA A 214 -2.87 1.79 -1.07
C ALA A 214 -2.69 2.92 -2.08
N THR A 215 -2.29 2.58 -3.30
CA THR A 215 -2.34 3.50 -4.43
C THR A 215 -3.51 3.17 -5.31
N VAL A 216 -4.27 4.19 -5.68
CA VAL A 216 -5.57 4.03 -6.34
C VAL A 216 -5.60 4.87 -7.59
N SER A 217 -5.92 4.21 -8.70
CA SER A 217 -6.24 4.89 -9.95
C SER A 217 -7.48 5.76 -9.79
N GLY A 218 -7.52 6.89 -10.51
CA GLY A 218 -8.69 7.77 -10.51
C GLY A 218 -10.00 7.04 -10.81
N GLN A 219 -11.11 7.60 -10.33
CA GLN A 219 -12.48 7.08 -10.47
C GLN A 219 -12.77 5.77 -9.74
N ASN A 220 -11.95 5.42 -8.75
CA ASN A 220 -12.16 4.26 -7.88
C ASN A 220 -12.44 4.67 -6.43
N VAL A 221 -12.94 3.70 -5.66
CA VAL A 221 -13.22 3.82 -4.24
C VAL A 221 -12.48 2.71 -3.51
N ILE A 222 -11.71 3.06 -2.47
CA ILE A 222 -11.24 2.12 -1.48
C ILE A 222 -12.34 1.92 -0.45
N ARG A 223 -12.60 0.68 -0.04
CA ARG A 223 -13.34 0.35 1.18
C ARG A 223 -12.44 -0.43 2.12
N ILE A 224 -12.43 -0.05 3.39
CA ILE A 224 -11.75 -0.79 4.45
C ILE A 224 -12.81 -1.65 5.13
N SER A 225 -12.53 -2.94 5.35
CA SER A 225 -13.50 -3.73 6.10
C SER A 225 -13.60 -3.30 7.55
N GLN A 226 -14.83 -3.37 8.04
CA GLN A 226 -15.14 -3.32 9.45
C GLN A 226 -14.97 -4.72 10.06
N THR A 227 -14.82 -4.75 11.38
CA THR A 227 -14.77 -5.97 12.20
C THR A 227 -15.89 -6.95 11.79
N GLY A 228 -15.51 -8.12 11.27
CA GLY A 228 -16.45 -9.19 10.85
C GLY A 228 -16.52 -9.47 9.34
N MET A 229 -15.87 -8.68 8.48
CA MET A 229 -15.73 -9.02 7.05
C MET A 229 -14.31 -9.56 6.75
N VAL A 230 -14.24 -10.58 5.88
CA VAL A 230 -13.00 -11.30 5.54
C VAL A 230 -12.03 -10.46 4.68
N LEU A 231 -12.52 -9.47 3.94
CA LEU A 231 -11.72 -8.67 3.00
C LEU A 231 -11.32 -7.32 3.61
N SER A 232 -10.05 -7.18 4.04
CA SER A 232 -9.55 -5.96 4.73
C SER A 232 -9.56 -4.67 3.91
N LEU A 233 -9.38 -4.78 2.59
CA LEU A 233 -9.27 -3.65 1.68
C LEU A 233 -9.86 -4.07 0.32
N ASP A 234 -10.78 -3.28 -0.21
CA ASP A 234 -11.41 -3.52 -1.52
C ASP A 234 -11.36 -2.25 -2.37
N ILE A 235 -10.83 -2.34 -3.59
CA ILE A 235 -10.74 -1.23 -4.53
C ILE A 235 -11.70 -1.52 -5.66
N GLN A 236 -12.74 -0.70 -5.78
CA GLN A 236 -13.80 -0.89 -6.77
C GLN A 236 -14.00 0.36 -7.64
N PRO A 237 -14.38 0.19 -8.91
CA PRO A 237 -14.87 1.30 -9.72
C PRO A 237 -16.02 2.01 -9.02
N ARG A 238 -16.05 3.34 -9.12
CA ARG A 238 -17.13 4.14 -8.54
C ARG A 238 -18.47 3.76 -9.17
N THR A 239 -19.48 3.60 -8.32
CA THR A 239 -20.85 3.30 -8.71
C THR A 239 -21.79 4.49 -8.46
N PRO A 240 -22.99 4.54 -9.08
CA PRO A 240 -23.98 5.57 -8.76
C PRO A 240 -24.39 5.61 -7.27
N GLN A 241 -24.26 4.49 -6.56
CA GLN A 241 -24.53 4.36 -5.13
C GLN A 241 -23.54 5.15 -4.26
N ASP A 242 -22.36 5.46 -4.79
CA ASP A 242 -21.36 6.30 -4.13
C ASP A 242 -21.70 7.80 -4.21
N GLY A 243 -22.89 8.15 -4.70
CA GLY A 243 -23.34 9.54 -4.82
C GLY A 243 -22.66 10.31 -5.95
N THR A 244 -22.93 11.62 -6.01
CA THR A 244 -22.31 12.53 -6.98
C THR A 244 -20.84 12.78 -6.64
N PRO A 245 -19.90 12.62 -7.59
CA PRO A 245 -18.49 12.93 -7.36
C PRO A 245 -18.30 14.35 -6.84
N ALA A 246 -17.35 14.53 -5.92
CA ALA A 246 -16.87 15.87 -5.62
C ALA A 246 -16.08 16.37 -6.84
N ASN A 247 -16.54 17.44 -7.48
CA ASN A 247 -15.89 17.97 -8.68
C ASN A 247 -14.64 18.77 -8.28
N TRP A 248 -13.57 18.08 -7.89
CA TRP A 248 -12.31 18.72 -7.52
C TRP A 248 -11.77 19.51 -8.71
N THR A 249 -11.85 20.84 -8.64
CA THR A 249 -11.50 21.76 -9.73
C THR A 249 -10.10 22.33 -9.63
N PHE A 250 -9.40 22.11 -8.51
CA PHE A 250 -8.02 22.57 -8.35
C PHE A 250 -7.03 21.63 -9.07
N PRO A 251 -5.91 22.16 -9.57
CA PRO A 251 -4.85 21.32 -10.11
C PRO A 251 -4.37 20.31 -9.07
N VAL A 252 -4.19 19.06 -9.49
CA VAL A 252 -3.46 18.05 -8.71
C VAL A 252 -1.99 18.18 -9.10
N ALA A 253 -1.10 18.36 -8.12
CA ALA A 253 0.32 18.52 -8.39
C ALA A 253 0.89 17.22 -8.97
N SER A 254 1.62 17.31 -10.08
CA SER A 254 2.30 16.15 -10.64
C SER A 254 3.44 15.68 -9.73
N LEU A 255 3.84 14.41 -9.83
CA LEU A 255 4.94 13.89 -9.02
C LEU A 255 6.23 14.72 -9.18
N PRO A 256 6.67 15.13 -10.39
CA PRO A 256 7.78 16.08 -10.54
C PRO A 256 7.54 17.42 -9.85
N GLN A 257 6.32 17.98 -9.90
CA GLN A 257 5.99 19.23 -9.21
C GLN A 257 6.00 19.08 -7.69
N LEU A 258 5.63 17.92 -7.14
CA LEU A 258 5.75 17.66 -5.71
C LEU A 258 7.22 17.53 -5.28
N LEU A 259 8.06 16.99 -6.17
CA LEU A 259 9.50 16.82 -5.92
C LEU A 259 10.33 18.08 -6.16
N THR A 260 9.84 19.03 -6.96
CA THR A 260 10.55 20.27 -7.33
C THR A 260 9.87 21.56 -6.86
N GLY A 261 8.58 21.51 -6.54
CA GLY A 261 7.70 22.66 -6.34
C GLY A 261 7.50 23.07 -4.89
N GLY A 262 8.18 22.43 -3.95
CA GLY A 262 8.40 22.98 -2.62
C GLY A 262 9.87 23.36 -2.47
N ASN A 263 10.17 24.35 -1.62
CA ASN A 263 11.53 24.57 -1.08
C ASN A 263 12.07 23.37 -0.26
N VAL A 264 11.43 22.20 -0.37
CA VAL A 264 11.89 20.91 0.10
C VAL A 264 13.09 20.56 -0.78
N GLY A 265 14.29 20.99 -0.36
CA GLY A 265 15.53 20.61 -1.01
C GLY A 265 15.53 19.12 -1.27
N ASN A 266 15.99 18.72 -2.47
CA ASN A 266 15.95 17.35 -3.02
C ASN A 266 15.56 16.29 -1.97
N ALA A 267 14.34 15.75 -2.06
CA ALA A 267 13.94 14.62 -1.22
C ALA A 267 15.11 13.62 -1.19
N THR A 268 15.66 13.37 -0.01
CA THR A 268 16.90 12.60 0.15
C THR A 268 16.62 11.16 -0.27
N GLY A 269 16.77 10.87 -1.55
CA GLY A 269 16.36 9.59 -2.13
C GLY A 269 15.64 9.67 -3.47
N ILE A 270 15.26 10.84 -4.01
CA ILE A 270 14.63 10.96 -5.34
C ILE A 270 15.27 12.12 -6.12
N THR A 271 15.62 11.87 -7.38
CA THR A 271 16.17 12.86 -8.31
C THR A 271 15.35 12.89 -9.60
N LEU A 272 15.53 13.92 -10.43
CA LEU A 272 15.03 13.91 -11.79
C LEU A 272 16.13 13.40 -12.73
N ASN A 273 15.80 12.48 -13.64
CA ASN A 273 16.70 12.08 -14.70
C ASN A 273 16.86 13.22 -15.74
N PRO A 274 17.79 13.11 -16.71
CA PRO A 274 17.96 14.12 -17.76
C PRO A 274 16.70 14.41 -18.60
N GLN A 275 15.71 13.52 -18.56
CA GLN A 275 14.41 13.64 -19.21
C GLN A 275 13.34 14.30 -18.31
N GLY A 276 13.68 14.72 -17.10
CA GLY A 276 12.76 15.35 -16.14
C GLY A 276 11.81 14.38 -15.44
N GLN A 277 12.07 13.08 -15.48
CA GLN A 277 11.26 12.06 -14.82
C GLN A 277 11.80 11.75 -13.42
N PRO A 278 10.93 11.47 -12.44
CA PRO A 278 11.36 11.15 -11.09
C PRO A 278 11.95 9.75 -11.03
N VAL A 279 13.15 9.66 -10.46
CA VAL A 279 13.89 8.41 -10.28
C VAL A 279 14.43 8.31 -8.86
N LEU A 280 14.45 7.11 -8.28
CA LEU A 280 15.08 6.89 -6.99
C LEU A 280 16.60 7.13 -7.10
N THR A 281 17.14 7.90 -6.17
CA THR A 281 18.56 8.25 -6.12
C THR A 281 19.39 6.99 -5.87
N GLY A 282 20.44 6.79 -6.66
CA GLY A 282 21.33 5.63 -6.55
C GLY A 282 20.89 4.43 -7.39
N SER A 283 19.61 4.04 -7.36
CA SER A 283 19.10 2.91 -8.17
C SER A 283 18.64 3.29 -9.57
N GLY A 284 18.24 4.56 -9.77
CA GLY A 284 17.71 5.05 -11.04
C GLY A 284 16.31 4.52 -11.39
N VAL A 285 15.63 3.84 -10.47
CA VAL A 285 14.28 3.29 -10.67
C VAL A 285 13.31 4.45 -10.94
N GLN A 286 12.68 4.45 -12.10
CA GLN A 286 11.67 5.44 -12.44
C GLN A 286 10.42 5.24 -11.59
N ILE A 287 9.88 6.33 -11.07
CA ILE A 287 8.62 6.35 -10.33
C ILE A 287 7.53 6.84 -11.27
N VAL A 288 6.45 6.07 -11.38
CA VAL A 288 5.27 6.41 -12.17
C VAL A 288 4.03 6.51 -11.28
N ASN A 289 2.94 7.04 -11.85
CA ASN A 289 1.67 7.11 -11.14
C ASN A 289 1.16 5.69 -10.87
N GLY A 290 0.64 5.45 -9.66
CA GLY A 290 0.22 4.13 -9.18
C GLY A 290 1.31 3.34 -8.48
N ASP A 291 2.54 3.84 -8.39
CA ASP A 291 3.63 3.15 -7.68
C ASP A 291 3.56 3.37 -6.16
N VAL A 292 3.94 2.32 -5.43
CA VAL A 292 4.35 2.38 -4.03
C VAL A 292 5.85 2.20 -3.95
N VAL A 293 6.56 3.24 -3.51
CA VAL A 293 8.00 3.18 -3.25
C VAL A 293 8.25 3.49 -1.80
N THR A 294 8.91 2.59 -1.06
CA THR A 294 9.22 2.80 0.36
C THR A 294 10.65 2.38 0.68
N SER A 295 11.22 2.99 1.72
CA SER A 295 12.45 2.54 2.35
C SER A 295 12.14 1.32 3.23
N ASN A 296 12.65 1.27 4.46
CA ASN A 296 12.32 0.21 5.39
C ASN A 296 10.95 0.41 6.04
N ILE A 297 10.21 -0.69 6.22
CA ILE A 297 8.91 -0.75 6.89
C ILE A 297 9.04 -1.62 8.13
N GLN A 298 8.52 -1.15 9.26
CA GLN A 298 8.44 -1.90 10.50
C GLN A 298 7.02 -1.80 11.08
N ALA A 299 6.32 -2.91 11.26
CA ALA A 299 4.96 -2.90 11.81
C ALA A 299 4.69 -4.15 12.61
N GLN A 300 4.09 -4.03 13.79
CA GLN A 300 3.93 -5.18 14.69
C GLN A 300 2.79 -6.10 14.25
N VAL A 301 1.64 -5.54 13.89
CA VAL A 301 0.43 -6.30 13.55
C VAL A 301 0.52 -6.84 12.13
N GLY A 302 1.08 -6.04 11.22
CA GLY A 302 1.32 -6.47 9.85
C GLY A 302 1.57 -5.30 8.89
N VAL A 303 1.81 -5.65 7.65
CA VAL A 303 2.00 -4.71 6.53
C VAL A 303 1.10 -5.14 5.39
N ARG A 304 0.27 -4.23 4.91
CA ARG A 304 -0.52 -4.41 3.69
C ARG A 304 -0.19 -3.32 2.68
N ILE A 305 0.19 -3.72 1.48
CA ILE A 305 0.47 -2.81 0.37
C ILE A 305 -0.34 -3.24 -0.85
N ASP A 306 -1.19 -2.34 -1.34
CA ASP A 306 -1.94 -2.52 -2.58
C ASP A 306 -1.53 -1.44 -3.60
N ALA A 307 -0.82 -1.86 -4.64
CA ALA A 307 -0.46 -1.02 -5.78
C ALA A 307 -1.39 -1.29 -6.97
N SER A 308 -2.63 -0.81 -6.87
CA SER A 308 -3.71 -1.11 -7.83
C SER A 308 -3.45 -0.64 -9.27
N GLY A 309 -2.50 0.27 -9.46
CA GLY A 309 -2.18 0.89 -10.76
C GLY A 309 -0.71 0.85 -11.14
N GLY A 310 0.17 0.26 -10.33
CA GLY A 310 1.62 0.33 -10.54
C GLY A 310 2.39 -0.74 -9.79
N ASN A 311 3.65 -0.43 -9.51
CA ASN A 311 4.63 -1.35 -8.94
C ASN A 311 4.79 -1.14 -7.43
N ILE A 312 5.25 -2.17 -6.72
CA ILE A 312 5.72 -2.08 -5.35
C ILE A 312 7.24 -2.14 -5.36
N THR A 313 7.91 -1.15 -4.79
CA THR A 313 9.35 -1.19 -4.47
C THR A 313 9.56 -0.85 -3.00
N THR A 314 10.07 -1.77 -2.21
CA THR A 314 10.35 -1.55 -0.78
C THR A 314 11.80 -1.89 -0.42
N GLY A 315 12.29 -1.30 0.67
CA GLY A 315 13.46 -1.79 1.40
C GLY A 315 13.13 -3.09 2.16
N ALA A 316 13.66 -3.22 3.37
CA ALA A 316 13.30 -4.35 4.22
C ALA A 316 11.90 -4.15 4.84
N ILE A 317 11.14 -5.24 4.97
CA ILE A 317 9.88 -5.28 5.71
C ILE A 317 10.11 -6.13 6.95
N ASN A 318 9.84 -5.58 8.13
CA ASN A 318 10.01 -6.27 9.40
C ASN A 318 8.73 -6.22 10.23
N THR A 319 8.14 -7.39 10.46
CA THR A 319 6.99 -7.58 11.35
C THR A 319 7.34 -8.41 12.60
N ASN A 320 8.62 -8.71 12.78
CA ASN A 320 9.16 -9.21 14.03
C ASN A 320 9.47 -8.03 14.96
N LEU A 321 8.56 -7.75 15.88
CA LEU A 321 8.77 -6.81 16.97
C LEU A 321 8.65 -7.54 18.30
N GLN A 322 9.65 -7.32 19.16
CA GLN A 322 9.76 -8.00 20.46
C GLN A 322 8.50 -7.78 21.32
N ASN A 323 8.15 -8.79 22.12
CA ASN A 323 7.07 -8.79 23.12
C ASN A 323 5.63 -9.12 22.66
N GLN A 324 5.42 -9.66 21.45
CA GLN A 324 4.12 -10.22 21.06
C GLN A 324 4.11 -11.74 21.04
N LEU A 325 2.92 -12.31 21.25
CA LEU A 325 2.73 -13.75 21.10
C LEU A 325 2.97 -14.18 19.65
N ASN A 326 2.43 -13.43 18.68
CA ASN A 326 2.52 -13.73 17.23
C ASN A 326 3.27 -12.64 16.47
N SER A 327 3.88 -12.99 15.35
CA SER A 327 4.46 -12.02 14.41
C SER A 327 3.43 -11.52 13.41
N GLY A 328 3.60 -10.28 12.94
CA GLY A 328 2.67 -9.68 11.99
C GLY A 328 2.79 -10.26 10.58
N PHE A 329 1.71 -10.20 9.81
CA PHE A 329 1.68 -10.66 8.42
C PHE A 329 2.26 -9.63 7.46
N VAL A 330 2.62 -10.07 6.25
CA VAL A 330 2.98 -9.21 5.11
C VAL A 330 2.12 -9.60 3.92
N ASP A 331 1.38 -8.64 3.37
CA ASP A 331 0.50 -8.83 2.22
C ASP A 331 0.78 -7.75 1.16
N LEU A 332 1.26 -8.19 -0.01
CA LEU A 332 1.66 -7.33 -1.11
C LEU A 332 0.84 -7.69 -2.35
N SER A 333 0.11 -6.73 -2.89
CA SER A 333 -0.68 -6.88 -4.12
C SER A 333 -0.31 -5.78 -5.09
N SER A 334 0.03 -6.12 -6.33
CA SER A 334 0.44 -5.15 -7.35
C SER A 334 -0.12 -5.52 -8.72
N LEU A 335 -0.50 -4.50 -9.48
CA LEU A 335 -0.80 -4.66 -10.90
C LEU A 335 0.47 -4.99 -11.70
N GLY A 336 1.59 -4.35 -11.35
CA GLY A 336 2.90 -4.51 -11.96
C GLY A 336 3.88 -5.31 -11.09
N ASP A 337 5.15 -4.91 -11.10
CA ASP A 337 6.22 -5.62 -10.41
C ASP A 337 6.18 -5.44 -8.89
N ILE A 338 6.60 -6.46 -8.15
CA ILE A 338 6.90 -6.38 -6.73
C ILE A 338 8.39 -6.58 -6.54
N LYS A 339 9.07 -5.58 -5.96
CA LYS A 339 10.48 -5.64 -5.59
C LYS A 339 10.65 -5.28 -4.13
N THR A 340 11.18 -6.19 -3.32
CA THR A 340 11.41 -5.94 -1.89
C THR A 340 12.79 -6.38 -1.45
N GLY A 341 13.26 -5.80 -0.36
CA GLY A 341 14.40 -6.29 0.39
C GLY A 341 14.07 -7.58 1.15
N ASN A 342 14.66 -7.75 2.33
CA ASN A 342 14.33 -8.89 3.19
C ASN A 342 12.94 -8.70 3.79
N ILE A 343 12.14 -9.75 3.80
CA ILE A 343 10.90 -9.83 4.57
C ILE A 343 11.19 -10.65 5.83
N THR A 344 10.98 -10.05 7.00
CA THR A 344 11.18 -10.69 8.32
C THR A 344 9.86 -10.73 9.06
N ALA A 345 9.25 -11.91 9.10
CA ALA A 345 8.01 -12.22 9.81
C ALA A 345 8.22 -13.38 10.80
N GLU A 346 9.46 -13.52 11.30
CA GLU A 346 9.83 -14.57 12.24
C GLU A 346 9.22 -14.34 13.61
N ASN A 347 8.90 -15.44 14.31
CA ASN A 347 8.47 -15.39 15.69
C ASN A 347 9.53 -16.01 16.61
N GLN A 348 9.93 -15.25 17.64
CA GLN A 348 10.89 -15.67 18.66
C GLN A 348 10.21 -16.04 20.00
N ASN A 349 8.90 -15.87 20.09
CA ASN A 349 8.04 -16.12 21.24
C ASN A 349 7.11 -17.32 20.98
N ASN A 350 6.28 -17.68 21.96
CA ASN A 350 5.50 -18.91 21.96
C ASN A 350 4.30 -19.00 20.99
N GLY A 351 4.07 -17.99 20.13
CA GLY A 351 2.95 -18.03 19.16
C GLY A 351 3.40 -18.38 17.75
N ASN A 352 2.70 -17.82 16.77
CA ASN A 352 2.83 -18.14 15.35
C ASN A 352 3.74 -17.16 14.61
N ALA A 353 4.48 -17.65 13.62
CA ALA A 353 5.16 -16.80 12.65
C ALA A 353 4.14 -16.10 11.72
N GLY A 354 4.55 -14.99 11.12
CA GLY A 354 3.68 -14.17 10.26
C GLY A 354 3.65 -14.66 8.82
N ASP A 355 2.46 -14.77 8.25
CA ASP A 355 2.28 -15.16 6.85
C ASP A 355 2.81 -14.09 5.89
N VAL A 356 3.31 -14.54 4.74
CA VAL A 356 3.82 -13.66 3.67
C VAL A 356 3.10 -13.98 2.37
N THR A 357 2.33 -13.03 1.87
CA THR A 357 1.65 -13.09 0.58
C THR A 357 2.20 -12.02 -0.36
N ALA A 358 2.52 -12.42 -1.59
CA ALA A 358 2.91 -11.52 -2.67
C ALA A 358 2.17 -11.91 -3.96
N TYR A 359 1.41 -10.97 -4.52
CA TYR A 359 0.62 -11.17 -5.72
C TYR A 359 0.93 -10.07 -6.75
N SER A 360 1.48 -10.45 -7.89
CA SER A 360 1.67 -9.58 -9.04
C SER A 360 0.79 -10.06 -10.18
N LEU A 361 -0.08 -9.20 -10.71
CA LEU A 361 -1.01 -9.60 -11.78
C LEU A 361 -0.31 -9.70 -13.15
N HIS A 362 0.48 -8.69 -13.50
CA HIS A 362 1.13 -8.59 -14.82
C HIS A 362 2.66 -8.45 -14.76
N GLY A 363 3.26 -8.47 -13.57
CA GLY A 363 4.69 -8.24 -13.38
C GLY A 363 5.43 -9.40 -12.73
N ASP A 364 6.70 -9.14 -12.41
CA ASP A 364 7.60 -10.04 -11.71
C ASP A 364 7.51 -9.83 -10.19
N ILE A 365 7.83 -10.87 -9.42
CA ILE A 365 8.06 -10.79 -7.98
C ILE A 365 9.55 -11.02 -7.71
N ASN A 366 10.20 -10.05 -7.08
CA ASN A 366 11.60 -10.10 -6.68
C ASN A 366 11.73 -9.77 -5.18
N ILE A 367 12.01 -10.78 -4.35
CA ILE A 367 12.14 -10.62 -2.90
C ILE A 367 13.54 -11.06 -2.49
N ALA A 368 14.29 -10.22 -1.77
CA ALA A 368 15.67 -10.55 -1.45
C ALA A 368 15.79 -11.84 -0.63
N ASN A 369 15.09 -11.96 0.50
CA ASN A 369 14.96 -13.18 1.31
C ASN A 369 13.65 -13.13 2.10
N ILE A 370 13.14 -14.30 2.51
CA ILE A 370 12.01 -14.40 3.44
C ILE A 370 12.43 -15.17 4.68
N PHE A 371 12.33 -14.52 5.84
CA PHE A 371 12.57 -15.08 7.16
C PHE A 371 11.25 -15.12 7.94
N ALA A 372 10.61 -16.28 7.99
CA ALA A 372 9.31 -16.47 8.67
C ALA A 372 9.33 -17.74 9.54
N GLN A 373 10.50 -18.00 10.13
CA GLN A 373 10.73 -19.11 11.06
C GLN A 373 9.99 -18.91 12.38
N ASN A 374 9.59 -20.01 13.02
CA ASN A 374 9.06 -19.99 14.37
C ASN A 374 10.02 -20.67 15.33
N GLN A 375 10.44 -19.96 16.37
CA GLN A 375 11.29 -20.48 17.44
C GLN A 375 10.48 -20.88 18.68
N GLY A 376 9.21 -20.48 18.79
CA GLY A 376 8.34 -20.86 19.89
C GLY A 376 7.40 -22.02 19.57
N LEU A 377 6.36 -22.22 20.41
CA LEU A 377 5.49 -23.41 20.36
C LEU A 377 4.41 -23.39 19.28
N GLY A 378 4.14 -22.24 18.65
CA GLY A 378 3.08 -22.10 17.66
C GLY A 378 3.42 -22.60 16.25
N ASP A 379 2.60 -22.22 15.29
CA ASP A 379 2.69 -22.65 13.90
C ASP A 379 3.75 -21.83 13.12
N ALA A 380 4.40 -22.49 12.15
CA ALA A 380 5.22 -21.79 11.16
C ALA A 380 4.35 -21.10 10.10
N ALA A 381 4.93 -20.10 9.43
CA ALA A 381 4.21 -19.28 8.49
C ALA A 381 3.83 -20.01 7.18
N SER A 382 2.83 -19.48 6.50
CA SER A 382 2.51 -19.75 5.11
C SER A 382 3.11 -18.66 4.22
N ILE A 383 3.80 -19.08 3.16
CA ILE A 383 4.32 -18.20 2.11
C ILE A 383 3.59 -18.48 0.81
N LEU A 384 2.96 -17.46 0.26
CA LEU A 384 2.31 -17.50 -1.05
C LEU A 384 2.90 -16.42 -1.95
N ALA A 385 3.48 -16.80 -3.08
CA ALA A 385 3.86 -15.87 -4.14
C ALA A 385 3.24 -16.29 -5.47
N SER A 386 2.55 -15.37 -6.14
CA SER A 386 1.88 -15.64 -7.41
C SER A 386 2.13 -14.53 -8.42
N ALA A 387 2.76 -14.88 -9.54
CA ALA A 387 3.00 -14.01 -10.69
C ALA A 387 2.50 -14.72 -11.97
N PRO A 388 1.18 -14.69 -12.27
CA PRO A 388 0.61 -15.48 -13.37
C PRO A 388 1.22 -15.18 -14.74
N SER A 389 1.68 -13.95 -14.95
CA SER A 389 2.22 -13.46 -16.22
C SER A 389 3.73 -13.15 -16.17
N GLY A 390 4.35 -13.29 -15.00
CA GLY A 390 5.75 -12.91 -14.76
C GLY A 390 6.54 -14.00 -14.05
N ASN A 391 7.75 -13.65 -13.64
CA ASN A 391 8.69 -14.51 -12.95
C ASN A 391 8.63 -14.28 -11.44
N ILE A 392 9.01 -15.30 -10.67
CA ILE A 392 9.26 -15.18 -9.23
C ILE A 392 10.75 -15.41 -9.00
N THR A 393 11.41 -14.47 -8.33
CA THR A 393 12.78 -14.58 -7.86
C THR A 393 12.81 -14.28 -6.36
N ILE A 394 13.15 -15.28 -5.56
CA ILE A 394 13.30 -15.13 -4.11
C ILE A 394 14.71 -15.59 -3.72
N GLY A 395 15.38 -14.95 -2.77
CA GLY A 395 16.60 -15.55 -2.20
C GLY A 395 16.28 -16.73 -1.29
N ASP A 396 16.88 -16.76 -0.10
CA ASP A 396 16.60 -17.80 0.88
C ASP A 396 15.17 -17.67 1.42
N ILE A 397 14.54 -18.82 1.64
CA ILE A 397 13.26 -18.94 2.35
C ILE A 397 13.49 -19.76 3.60
N ARG A 398 13.36 -19.13 4.77
CA ARG A 398 13.55 -19.76 6.08
C ARG A 398 12.22 -19.84 6.81
N LEU A 399 11.74 -21.07 6.95
CA LEU A 399 10.49 -21.43 7.64
C LEU A 399 10.63 -22.58 8.65
N PRO A 400 11.80 -22.87 9.27
CA PRO A 400 11.82 -23.92 10.27
C PRO A 400 10.85 -23.58 11.41
N ASN A 401 10.00 -24.55 11.75
CA ASN A 401 9.35 -24.57 13.04
C ASN A 401 10.25 -25.35 13.98
N HIS A 402 10.79 -24.69 15.00
CA HIS A 402 11.53 -25.33 16.09
C HIS A 402 10.62 -25.69 17.26
N GLY A 403 9.34 -25.30 17.19
CA GLY A 403 8.28 -25.62 18.14
C GLY A 403 7.56 -26.94 17.91
N SER A 404 6.48 -27.12 18.68
CA SER A 404 5.55 -28.25 18.57
C SER A 404 4.40 -28.02 17.58
N GLY A 405 4.25 -26.82 17.02
CA GLY A 405 3.18 -26.47 16.09
C GLY A 405 3.36 -27.07 14.70
N SER A 406 2.42 -26.77 13.82
CA SER A 406 2.39 -27.26 12.44
C SER A 406 3.58 -26.73 11.63
N GLY A 407 4.06 -27.54 10.69
CA GLY A 407 5.02 -27.11 9.68
C GLY A 407 4.41 -26.07 8.74
N GLY A 408 5.22 -25.12 8.29
CA GLY A 408 4.77 -24.05 7.40
C GLY A 408 4.45 -24.56 5.99
N SER A 409 4.09 -23.65 5.09
CA SER A 409 3.95 -23.97 3.67
C SER A 409 4.57 -22.91 2.78
N VAL A 410 5.03 -23.33 1.61
CA VAL A 410 5.53 -22.45 0.55
C VAL A 410 4.80 -22.80 -0.72
N ASN A 411 4.10 -21.84 -1.32
CA ASN A 411 3.47 -21.97 -2.61
C ASN A 411 3.93 -20.85 -3.53
N LEU A 412 4.73 -21.21 -4.56
CA LEU A 412 5.22 -20.27 -5.57
C LEU A 412 4.58 -20.62 -6.91
N SER A 413 3.86 -19.67 -7.53
CA SER A 413 3.11 -19.92 -8.76
C SER A 413 3.41 -18.86 -9.83
N ALA A 414 4.16 -19.26 -10.85
CA ALA A 414 4.45 -18.49 -12.04
C ALA A 414 4.13 -19.30 -13.32
N PRO A 415 2.86 -19.65 -13.58
CA PRO A 415 2.47 -20.59 -14.63
C PRO A 415 2.97 -20.21 -16.04
N ASN A 416 3.12 -18.91 -16.33
CA ASN A 416 3.67 -18.44 -17.62
C ASN A 416 5.12 -17.93 -17.54
N GLY A 417 5.74 -17.95 -16.36
CA GLY A 417 7.11 -17.49 -16.12
C GLY A 417 7.98 -18.53 -15.41
N ASN A 418 9.13 -18.10 -14.92
CA ASN A 418 10.06 -18.96 -14.19
C ASN A 418 9.98 -18.68 -12.69
N VAL A 419 10.28 -19.70 -11.88
CA VAL A 419 10.52 -19.54 -10.44
C VAL A 419 12.00 -19.79 -10.17
N THR A 420 12.68 -18.82 -9.57
CA THR A 420 14.06 -18.93 -9.09
C THR A 420 14.05 -18.71 -7.58
N HIS A 421 14.68 -19.59 -6.81
CA HIS A 421 14.79 -19.44 -5.37
C HIS A 421 16.19 -19.79 -4.85
N GLY A 422 16.56 -19.23 -3.70
CA GLY A 422 17.72 -19.66 -2.91
C GLY A 422 17.46 -20.95 -2.15
N VAL A 423 18.02 -21.10 -0.94
CA VAL A 423 17.75 -22.29 -0.12
C VAL A 423 16.37 -22.17 0.53
N ILE A 424 15.53 -23.18 0.35
CA ILE A 424 14.30 -23.35 1.13
C ILE A 424 14.62 -24.31 2.27
N PHE A 425 14.67 -23.81 3.52
CA PHE A 425 14.94 -24.63 4.71
C PHE A 425 13.64 -25.29 5.19
N PRO A 426 13.46 -26.62 5.02
CA PRO A 426 12.13 -27.21 5.17
C PRO A 426 11.95 -27.89 6.54
N ASN A 427 10.90 -27.45 7.24
CA ASN A 427 9.92 -28.31 7.93
C ASN A 427 8.52 -28.09 7.30
N ALA A 428 8.49 -27.64 6.04
CA ALA A 428 7.31 -27.08 5.37
C ALA A 428 6.92 -27.88 4.12
N ASN A 429 5.64 -27.80 3.74
CA ASN A 429 5.15 -28.31 2.46
C ASN A 429 5.48 -27.30 1.36
N VAL A 430 6.21 -27.71 0.32
CA VAL A 430 6.63 -26.82 -0.77
C VAL A 430 5.94 -27.21 -2.08
N THR A 431 5.24 -26.26 -2.69
CA THR A 431 4.61 -26.37 -4.01
C THR A 431 5.15 -25.28 -4.92
N ILE A 432 5.64 -25.65 -6.11
CA ILE A 432 6.15 -24.72 -7.11
C ILE A 432 5.50 -25.02 -8.46
N THR A 433 4.85 -24.02 -9.04
CA THR A 433 4.27 -24.04 -10.40
C THR A 433 5.02 -23.05 -11.27
N SER A 434 5.57 -23.49 -12.41
CA SER A 434 6.35 -22.64 -13.33
C SER A 434 6.23 -23.12 -14.77
N ARG A 435 6.43 -22.21 -15.75
CA ARG A 435 6.49 -22.55 -17.19
C ARG A 435 7.67 -23.45 -17.52
N ASN A 436 8.82 -23.16 -16.92
CA ASN A 436 10.00 -24.01 -16.94
C ASN A 436 10.35 -24.36 -15.50
N THR A 437 10.42 -25.65 -15.18
CA THR A 437 10.88 -26.11 -13.88
C THR A 437 12.31 -25.60 -13.65
N PRO A 438 12.63 -24.93 -12.52
CA PRO A 438 14.02 -24.65 -12.20
C PRO A 438 14.81 -25.97 -12.10
N GLN A 439 15.99 -26.00 -12.74
CA GLN A 439 17.02 -26.99 -12.43
C GLN A 439 17.35 -26.85 -10.94
N SER A 440 17.13 -27.95 -10.20
CA SER A 440 17.71 -28.28 -8.90
C SER A 440 18.67 -27.23 -8.29
N SER A 441 18.23 -26.57 -7.22
CA SER A 441 19.14 -26.01 -6.22
C SER A 441 18.70 -26.48 -4.83
N ASN A 442 19.41 -27.48 -4.31
CA ASN A 442 19.42 -27.96 -2.91
C ASN A 442 18.18 -27.63 -2.06
N THR A 443 17.11 -28.40 -2.22
CA THR A 443 16.17 -28.63 -1.11
C THR A 443 16.87 -29.56 -0.13
N ASN A 444 17.52 -29.03 0.91
CA ASN A 444 18.08 -29.87 1.96
C ASN A 444 16.94 -30.35 2.86
N THR A 445 16.21 -31.37 2.42
CA THR A 445 15.08 -31.99 3.13
C THR A 445 15.61 -32.88 4.25
N ASN A 446 15.99 -32.28 5.38
CA ASN A 446 16.10 -33.07 6.60
C ASN A 446 14.70 -33.18 7.21
N THR A 447 14.13 -34.39 7.06
CA THR A 447 12.84 -34.89 7.58
C THR A 447 11.59 -34.66 6.71
N GLY A 448 11.12 -35.75 6.09
CA GLY A 448 9.69 -36.04 5.83
C GLY A 448 8.87 -35.23 4.81
N SER A 449 9.39 -34.20 4.14
CA SER A 449 8.55 -33.36 3.24
C SER A 449 8.29 -34.01 1.88
N ASN A 450 7.01 -34.15 1.52
CA ASN A 450 6.55 -34.74 0.26
C ASN A 450 6.64 -33.68 -0.86
N THR A 451 7.75 -33.67 -1.61
CA THR A 451 7.91 -32.77 -2.77
C THR A 451 7.09 -33.29 -3.94
N ASN A 452 5.84 -32.84 -4.07
CA ASN A 452 5.02 -33.17 -5.23
C ASN A 452 5.29 -32.16 -6.36
N SER A 453 6.40 -32.34 -7.07
CA SER A 453 6.67 -31.68 -8.35
C SER A 453 5.76 -32.31 -9.41
N ASN A 454 4.46 -32.02 -9.37
CA ASN A 454 3.51 -32.70 -10.24
C ASN A 454 3.62 -32.14 -11.67
N THR A 455 4.35 -32.86 -12.51
CA THR A 455 4.23 -32.78 -13.96
C THR A 455 2.87 -33.34 -14.36
N SER A 456 2.02 -32.48 -14.94
CA SER A 456 0.86 -32.90 -15.72
C SER A 456 -0.18 -33.76 -14.97
N ASN A 457 -1.02 -33.12 -14.14
CA ASN A 457 -2.43 -33.48 -14.08
C ASN A 457 -3.24 -32.31 -13.52
N ILE A 458 -4.13 -31.78 -14.35
CA ILE A 458 -5.15 -30.81 -13.94
C ILE A 458 -6.12 -31.55 -13.02
N SER A 459 -6.11 -31.19 -11.75
CA SER A 459 -7.23 -31.41 -10.84
C SER A 459 -7.44 -30.07 -10.15
N ILE A 460 -8.50 -29.37 -10.55
CA ILE A 460 -8.96 -28.12 -9.94
C ILE A 460 -9.75 -28.52 -8.69
N PRO A 461 -9.30 -28.22 -7.45
CA PRO A 461 -10.21 -28.16 -6.33
C PRO A 461 -10.92 -26.81 -6.42
N ASP A 462 -12.18 -26.84 -6.84
CA ASP A 462 -13.09 -25.70 -6.77
C ASP A 462 -13.32 -25.35 -5.28
N SER A 463 -12.58 -24.38 -4.79
CA SER A 463 -12.86 -23.66 -3.54
C SER A 463 -12.12 -22.33 -3.53
N ARG A 464 -12.50 -21.43 -4.45
CA ARG A 464 -12.20 -20.00 -4.32
C ARG A 464 -13.33 -19.33 -3.52
N PRO A 465 -13.02 -18.45 -2.55
CA PRO A 465 -13.82 -17.23 -2.40
C PRO A 465 -13.56 -16.39 -3.64
N ASN A 466 -14.61 -16.16 -4.41
CA ASN A 466 -14.63 -15.34 -5.63
C ASN A 466 -14.05 -13.93 -5.41
N PRO A 467 -12.90 -13.55 -6.00
CA PRO A 467 -12.61 -12.15 -6.25
C PRO A 467 -13.30 -11.80 -7.56
N SER A 468 -14.44 -11.14 -7.48
CA SER A 468 -15.25 -10.74 -8.62
C SER A 468 -14.42 -9.92 -9.62
N PRO A 469 -14.16 -10.39 -10.84
CA PRO A 469 -13.78 -9.53 -11.95
C PRO A 469 -15.09 -9.18 -12.66
N ASN A 470 -15.68 -8.03 -12.34
CA ASN A 470 -16.81 -7.57 -13.14
C ASN A 470 -16.31 -7.25 -14.57
N PRO A 471 -16.95 -7.80 -15.61
CA PRO A 471 -16.54 -7.62 -16.99
C PRO A 471 -16.74 -6.17 -17.43
N ILE A 472 -15.73 -5.62 -18.08
CA ILE A 472 -15.82 -4.39 -18.87
C ILE A 472 -16.88 -4.61 -19.96
N SER A 473 -18.00 -3.90 -19.87
CA SER A 473 -18.99 -3.83 -20.93
C SER A 473 -18.47 -2.94 -22.06
N ILE A 474 -18.01 -3.57 -23.14
CA ILE A 474 -17.74 -2.90 -24.42
C ILE A 474 -19.10 -2.60 -25.07
N PRO A 475 -19.42 -1.34 -25.43
CA PRO A 475 -20.61 -1.04 -26.22
C PRO A 475 -20.47 -1.70 -27.60
N THR A 476 -21.40 -2.60 -27.93
CA THR A 476 -21.50 -3.23 -29.24
C THR A 476 -22.09 -2.24 -30.24
N ASP A 477 -21.25 -1.67 -31.10
CA ASP A 477 -21.71 -1.10 -32.37
C ASP A 477 -21.66 -2.17 -33.48
N ASN A 478 -22.79 -2.27 -34.19
CA ASN A 478 -23.12 -3.14 -35.32
C ASN A 478 -21.97 -3.43 -36.29
N PHE A 479 -21.82 -4.71 -36.70
CA PHE A 479 -21.66 -5.15 -38.11
C PHE A 479 -21.82 -6.69 -38.20
N PRO A 480 -22.16 -7.27 -39.38
CA PRO A 480 -23.02 -8.44 -39.51
C PRO A 480 -22.26 -9.76 -39.59
N ILE A 481 -22.98 -10.82 -39.26
CA ILE A 481 -22.56 -12.21 -39.28
C ILE A 481 -22.40 -12.68 -40.73
N ASP A 482 -21.21 -13.16 -41.10
CA ASP A 482 -21.01 -14.02 -42.27
C ASP A 482 -20.55 -15.42 -41.82
N SER A 483 -21.16 -16.40 -42.45
CA SER A 483 -21.15 -17.83 -42.16
C SER A 483 -19.96 -18.54 -42.82
N GLY A 484 -19.25 -19.42 -42.06
CA GLY A 484 -18.15 -20.22 -42.60
C GLY A 484 -17.71 -21.42 -41.74
N SER A 485 -18.52 -22.49 -41.77
CA SER A 485 -18.18 -23.93 -41.95
C SER A 485 -16.87 -24.60 -41.46
N ILE A 486 -17.03 -25.85 -40.95
CA ILE A 486 -16.15 -27.06 -40.91
C ILE A 486 -15.07 -27.15 -39.80
N THR A 487 -14.86 -28.22 -39.00
CA THR A 487 -15.37 -29.61 -38.87
C THR A 487 -14.96 -30.19 -37.50
N GLY A 488 -15.82 -30.98 -36.85
CA GLY A 488 -15.47 -31.82 -35.70
C GLY A 488 -15.95 -33.26 -35.90
N GLY A 489 -15.02 -34.22 -35.85
CA GLY A 489 -15.23 -35.64 -36.13
C GLY A 489 -16.01 -36.40 -35.04
N THR A 490 -16.74 -37.42 -35.48
CA THR A 490 -17.56 -38.34 -34.69
C THR A 490 -16.86 -39.67 -34.46
N THR A 491 -17.11 -40.30 -33.31
CA THR A 491 -17.50 -41.73 -33.13
C THR A 491 -17.83 -41.93 -31.64
N ASN A 492 -19.01 -42.31 -31.15
CA ASN A 492 -19.92 -43.45 -31.37
C ASN A 492 -19.92 -44.34 -30.11
N SER A 493 -21.02 -44.41 -29.37
CA SER A 493 -21.25 -45.36 -28.28
C SER A 493 -22.57 -46.09 -28.50
N GLY A 494 -22.46 -47.34 -28.94
CA GLY A 494 -23.56 -48.29 -29.10
C GLY A 494 -23.59 -49.28 -27.92
N SER A 495 -24.83 -49.58 -27.50
CA SER A 495 -25.27 -50.56 -26.51
C SER A 495 -24.75 -51.99 -26.73
N THR A 496 -24.61 -52.77 -25.65
CA THR A 496 -25.23 -54.11 -25.56
C THR A 496 -25.38 -54.58 -24.10
N ASP A 497 -26.47 -55.29 -23.90
CA ASP A 497 -27.10 -55.83 -22.69
C ASP A 497 -26.75 -57.33 -22.53
N SER A 498 -26.57 -57.84 -21.29
CA SER A 498 -27.13 -59.12 -20.82
C SER A 498 -26.51 -59.69 -19.52
N ARG A 499 -27.43 -59.97 -18.57
CA ARG A 499 -27.61 -61.19 -17.73
C ARG A 499 -27.31 -61.20 -16.22
N ASP A 500 -28.43 -61.37 -15.50
CA ASP A 500 -28.76 -62.34 -14.42
C ASP A 500 -28.43 -62.06 -12.93
N ASN A 501 -29.39 -61.40 -12.25
CA ASN A 501 -30.31 -61.90 -11.17
C ASN A 501 -29.76 -62.69 -9.94
N PRO A 502 -30.51 -62.81 -8.82
CA PRO A 502 -30.89 -61.83 -7.77
C PRO A 502 -30.51 -62.29 -6.34
N ASN A 503 -30.69 -61.42 -5.34
CA ASN A 503 -31.29 -61.82 -4.06
C ASN A 503 -31.74 -60.59 -3.25
N ASN A 504 -33.06 -60.41 -3.14
CA ASN A 504 -33.70 -59.65 -2.08
C ASN A 504 -34.99 -60.37 -1.71
N THR A 505 -35.16 -60.69 -0.43
CA THR A 505 -36.47 -60.93 0.17
C THR A 505 -36.56 -60.15 1.47
N SER A 506 -37.66 -59.40 1.53
CA SER A 506 -38.33 -58.71 2.65
C SER A 506 -38.46 -59.57 3.91
N SER A 507 -38.97 -59.18 5.08
CA SER A 507 -39.57 -57.98 5.69
C SER A 507 -39.82 -58.38 7.16
N ASP A 508 -39.75 -57.45 8.11
CA ASP A 508 -40.84 -57.09 9.04
C ASP A 508 -40.42 -56.59 10.43
N ASN A 509 -41.07 -55.48 10.79
CA ASN A 509 -41.41 -54.90 12.09
C ASN A 509 -41.13 -55.68 13.39
N SER A 510 -40.62 -54.99 14.42
CA SER A 510 -41.47 -54.43 15.50
C SER A 510 -40.66 -53.77 16.63
N SER A 511 -41.33 -52.75 17.20
CA SER A 511 -41.10 -51.92 18.38
C SER A 511 -40.42 -52.52 19.63
N THR A 512 -39.68 -51.71 20.39
CA THR A 512 -40.15 -51.12 21.69
C THR A 512 -39.07 -50.25 22.36
N ASN A 513 -39.57 -49.14 22.93
CA ASN A 513 -39.00 -48.14 23.85
C ASN A 513 -37.90 -47.17 23.39
#